data_AF-A0A8X6P894-F1
#
_entry.id   AF-A0A8X6P894-F1
#
_cell.length_a   1.000
_cell.length_b   1.000
_cell.length_c   1.000
_cell.angle_alpha   90.00
_cell.angle_beta   90.00
_cell.angle_gamma   90.00
#
_symmetry.space_group_name_H-M   'P 1'
#
loop_
_entity.id
_entity.type
_entity.pdbx_description
1 polymer ?
#
loop_
_entity_poly.entity_id
_entity_poly.type
_entity_poly.pdbx_seq_one_letter_code
_entity_poly.pdbx_strand_id
1 'polypeptide(L)'
;MSEDEGERDIAVAVDGRWQKRGFFSKNGAVTVSNVDISKVNDIEMLSKHYVCPSKVNHLQNCKRNFEGYSGKMEVTGTLSIFRRSELKYNVRYTKLETGT
;
A
#
# COMPACT_ATOMS: atom_id res chain seq x y z
N MET A 1 -11.36 32.21 14.75
CA MET A 1 -11.09 30.78 14.51
C MET A 1 -10.32 30.71 13.22
N SER A 2 -8.99 30.74 13.29
CA SER A 2 -8.15 30.31 12.18
C SER A 2 -8.28 28.80 12.12
N GLU A 3 -8.97 28.30 11.11
CA GLU A 3 -8.91 26.88 10.78
C GLU A 3 -7.44 26.62 10.46
N ASP A 4 -6.78 25.78 11.26
CA ASP A 4 -5.52 25.18 10.86
C ASP A 4 -5.81 24.47 9.54
N GLU A 5 -5.43 25.09 8.42
CA GLU A 5 -5.47 24.48 7.10
C GLU A 5 -4.42 23.36 7.14
N GLY A 6 -4.81 22.24 7.76
CA GLY A 6 -3.93 21.16 8.16
C GLY A 6 -3.12 20.73 6.96
N GLU A 7 -1.80 20.69 7.13
CA GLU A 7 -0.87 20.33 6.09
C GLU A 7 -1.29 18.98 5.49
N ARG A 8 -1.77 19.01 4.26
CA ARG A 8 -2.26 17.82 3.55
C ARG A 8 -1.13 16.98 2.99
N ASP A 9 0.09 17.52 3.01
CA ASP A 9 1.26 16.95 2.40
C ASP A 9 2.10 16.27 3.48
N ILE A 10 2.33 14.97 3.33
CA ILE A 10 3.09 14.17 4.30
C ILE A 10 4.29 13.54 3.60
N ALA A 11 5.48 13.81 4.12
CA ALA A 11 6.69 13.13 3.69
C ALA A 11 6.67 11.67 4.15
N VAL A 12 6.80 10.74 3.20
CA VAL A 12 6.73 9.30 3.49
C VAL A 12 7.85 8.51 2.84
N ALA A 13 8.21 7.41 3.51
CA ALA A 13 8.96 6.33 2.92
C ALA A 13 8.02 5.17 2.58
N VAL A 14 8.27 4.51 1.46
CA VAL A 14 7.52 3.32 1.02
C VAL A 14 8.47 2.12 1.01
N ASP A 15 8.08 1.03 1.67
CA ASP A 15 8.81 -0.24 1.63
C ASP A 15 7.89 -1.37 1.16
N GLY A 16 8.45 -2.27 0.35
CA GLY A 16 7.78 -3.41 -0.23
C GLY A 16 8.45 -4.73 0.17
N ARG A 17 7.68 -5.67 0.71
CA ARG A 17 8.13 -7.03 1.01
C ARG A 17 7.31 -8.05 0.24
N TRP A 18 7.95 -9.12 -0.20
CA TRP A 18 7.28 -10.20 -0.89
C TRP A 18 7.81 -11.56 -0.49
N GLN A 19 6.89 -12.47 -0.24
CA GLN A 19 7.20 -13.86 0.07
C GLN A 19 7.67 -14.56 -1.20
N LYS A 20 9.00 -14.69 -1.34
CA LYS A 20 9.63 -15.44 -2.43
C LYS A 20 9.56 -16.94 -2.14
N ARG A 21 9.08 -17.72 -3.11
CA ARG A 21 9.24 -19.19 -3.14
C ARG A 21 9.75 -19.56 -4.54
N GLY A 22 11.03 -19.88 -4.65
CA GLY A 22 11.71 -19.97 -5.95
C GLY A 22 11.80 -18.60 -6.61
N PHE A 23 11.63 -18.55 -7.94
CA PHE A 23 11.76 -17.32 -8.75
C PHE A 23 10.52 -16.41 -8.73
N PHE A 24 9.43 -16.79 -8.04
CA PHE A 24 8.18 -16.03 -8.02
C PHE A 24 7.71 -15.73 -6.61
N SER A 25 7.27 -14.49 -6.39
CA SER A 25 6.52 -14.11 -5.20
C SER A 25 5.02 -14.36 -5.39
N LYS A 26 4.43 -14.94 -4.35
CA LYS A 26 3.02 -15.31 -4.28
C LYS A 26 2.18 -14.26 -3.55
N ASN A 27 2.76 -13.70 -2.50
CA ASN A 27 2.17 -12.69 -1.64
C ASN A 27 3.14 -11.51 -1.52
N GLY A 28 2.60 -10.31 -1.37
CA GLY A 28 3.33 -9.07 -1.17
C GLY A 28 2.63 -8.20 -0.13
N ALA A 29 3.41 -7.38 0.55
CA ALA A 29 2.97 -6.34 1.46
C ALA A 29 3.71 -5.07 1.09
N VAL A 30 3.00 -3.96 0.98
CA VAL A 30 3.57 -2.62 0.81
C VAL A 30 3.15 -1.79 2.00
N THR A 31 4.08 -1.08 2.59
CA THR A 31 3.84 -0.22 3.75
C THR A 31 4.30 1.20 3.45
N VAL A 32 3.51 2.17 3.89
CA VAL A 32 3.87 3.59 3.86
C VAL A 32 4.06 4.07 5.29
N SER A 33 5.22 4.62 5.59
CA SER A 33 5.57 5.18 6.89
C SER A 33 5.89 6.66 6.79
N ASN A 34 5.39 7.44 7.73
CA ASN A 34 5.79 8.84 7.89
C ASN A 34 7.26 8.88 8.34
N VAL A 35 8.05 9.71 7.66
CA VAL A 35 9.49 9.83 7.90
C VAL A 35 9.79 10.44 9.27
N ASP A 36 9.02 11.44 9.71
CA ASP A 36 9.30 12.23 10.91
C ASP A 36 8.90 11.52 12.20
N ILE A 37 7.74 10.87 12.20
CA ILE A 37 7.20 10.22 13.41
C ILE A 37 7.51 8.72 13.49
N SER A 38 8.16 8.15 12.47
CA SER A 38 8.52 6.72 12.38
C SER A 38 7.33 5.78 12.59
N LYS A 39 6.12 6.18 12.18
CA LYS A 39 4.89 5.37 12.25
C LYS A 39 4.44 4.94 10.87
N VAL A 40 3.87 3.73 10.80
CA VAL A 40 3.22 3.21 9.59
C VAL A 40 1.83 3.84 9.47
N ASN A 41 1.60 4.54 8.37
CA ASN A 41 0.32 5.19 8.06
C ASN A 41 -0.65 4.24 7.38
N ASP A 42 -0.14 3.39 6.48
CA ASP A 42 -0.99 2.52 5.67
C ASP A 42 -0.22 1.28 5.18
N ILE A 43 -0.97 0.21 4.91
CA ILE A 43 -0.48 -1.05 4.36
C ILE A 43 -1.38 -1.55 3.22
N GLU A 44 -0.80 -2.16 2.21
CA GLU A 44 -1.51 -2.87 1.15
C GLU A 44 -0.99 -4.30 1.02
N MET A 45 -1.90 -5.26 1.12
CA MET A 45 -1.59 -6.69 1.02
C MET A 45 -2.01 -7.21 -0.34
N LEU A 46 -1.05 -7.72 -1.12
CA LEU A 46 -1.28 -8.21 -2.48
C LEU A 46 -1.09 -9.73 -2.54
N SER A 47 -2.05 -10.42 -3.16
CA SER A 47 -2.01 -11.88 -3.32
C SER A 47 -2.32 -12.28 -4.76
N LYS A 48 -1.48 -13.19 -5.29
CA LYS A 48 -1.78 -13.93 -6.53
C LYS A 48 -2.70 -15.12 -6.30
N HIS A 49 -2.90 -15.51 -5.04
CA HIS A 49 -3.87 -16.53 -4.69
C HIS A 49 -5.20 -15.89 -4.30
N TYR A 50 -6.23 -16.62 -4.64
CA TYR A 50 -7.57 -16.50 -4.10
C TYR A 50 -7.54 -16.63 -2.57
N VAL A 51 -7.77 -15.51 -1.87
CA VAL A 51 -7.99 -15.45 -0.41
C VAL A 51 -9.49 -15.63 -0.16
N CYS A 52 -9.87 -16.80 0.36
CA CYS A 52 -11.26 -17.19 0.48
C CYS A 52 -11.66 -17.23 1.97
N PRO A 53 -12.72 -16.52 2.38
CA PRO A 53 -13.22 -16.59 3.75
C PRO A 53 -13.75 -17.99 4.11
N SER A 54 -14.22 -18.74 3.11
CA SER A 54 -14.76 -20.09 3.25
C SER A 54 -14.44 -20.93 2.01
N LYS A 55 -14.30 -22.24 2.21
CA LYS A 55 -14.13 -23.22 1.12
C LYS A 55 -15.42 -23.51 0.35
N VAL A 56 -16.58 -23.22 0.95
CA VAL A 56 -17.89 -23.66 0.44
C VAL A 56 -18.33 -22.84 -0.79
N ASN A 57 -17.92 -21.57 -0.90
CA ASN A 57 -18.27 -20.66 -2.01
C ASN A 57 -17.01 -20.00 -2.60
N HIS A 58 -16.01 -20.83 -2.95
CA HIS A 58 -14.71 -20.37 -3.45
C HIS A 58 -14.82 -19.37 -4.61
N LEU A 59 -15.71 -19.58 -5.58
CA LEU A 59 -15.76 -18.70 -6.75
C LEU A 59 -16.41 -17.34 -6.47
N GLN A 60 -17.35 -17.26 -5.53
CA GLN A 60 -18.14 -16.05 -5.31
C GLN A 60 -17.50 -15.07 -4.31
N ASN A 61 -16.83 -15.59 -3.28
CA ASN A 61 -16.34 -14.77 -2.18
C ASN A 61 -14.82 -14.63 -2.14
N CYS A 62 -14.12 -15.24 -3.10
CA CYS A 62 -12.69 -15.30 -3.05
C CYS A 62 -12.03 -14.18 -3.84
N LYS A 63 -11.18 -13.43 -3.15
CA LYS A 63 -10.53 -12.25 -3.71
C LYS A 63 -9.08 -12.57 -4.02
N ARG A 64 -8.72 -12.42 -5.30
CA ARG A 64 -7.34 -12.25 -5.75
C ARG A 64 -7.21 -10.80 -6.20
N ASN A 65 -6.34 -10.05 -5.54
CA ASN A 65 -6.22 -8.60 -5.79
C ASN A 65 -4.93 -8.22 -6.55
N PHE A 66 -4.14 -9.20 -7.01
CA PHE A 66 -2.95 -8.92 -7.80
C PHE A 66 -2.75 -9.90 -8.96
N GLU A 67 -2.33 -9.34 -10.09
CA GLU A 67 -1.95 -10.07 -11.31
C GLU A 67 -0.69 -9.46 -11.94
N GLY A 68 0.25 -10.32 -12.36
CA GLY A 68 1.52 -9.94 -12.96
C GLY A 68 2.75 -10.52 -12.25
N TYR A 69 3.93 -9.97 -12.56
CA TYR A 69 5.21 -10.40 -11.99
C TYR A 69 5.47 -9.75 -10.63
N SER A 70 6.45 -10.29 -9.89
CA SER A 70 6.69 -9.90 -8.50
C SER A 70 7.12 -8.46 -8.30
N GLY A 71 7.97 -7.92 -9.17
CA GLY A 71 8.37 -6.50 -9.10
C GLY A 71 7.21 -5.52 -9.29
N LYS A 72 6.14 -5.91 -9.99
CA LYS A 72 4.94 -5.06 -10.14
C LYS A 72 4.12 -4.94 -8.85
N MET A 73 4.32 -5.83 -7.86
CA MET A 73 3.59 -5.79 -6.59
C MET A 73 3.85 -4.49 -5.84
N GLU A 74 5.10 -4.04 -5.78
CA GLU A 74 5.46 -2.79 -5.09
C GLU A 74 4.74 -1.59 -5.69
N VAL A 75 4.81 -1.44 -7.02
CA VAL A 75 4.21 -0.33 -7.75
C VAL A 75 2.69 -0.34 -7.61
N THR A 76 2.05 -1.51 -7.77
CA THR A 76 0.60 -1.63 -7.61
C THR A 76 0.15 -1.31 -6.19
N GLY A 77 0.88 -1.80 -5.19
CA GLY A 77 0.54 -1.56 -3.78
C GLY A 77 0.72 -0.10 -3.40
N THR A 78 1.82 0.52 -3.84
CA THR A 78 2.09 1.95 -3.65
C THR A 78 0.98 2.81 -4.25
N LEU A 79 0.58 2.53 -5.49
CA LEU A 79 -0.49 3.26 -6.16
C LEU A 79 -1.84 3.10 -5.45
N SER A 80 -2.14 1.91 -4.91
CA SER A 80 -3.34 1.66 -4.11
C SER A 80 -3.36 2.56 -2.87
N ILE A 81 -2.23 2.62 -2.15
CA ILE A 81 -2.09 3.42 -0.93
C ILE A 81 -2.20 4.91 -1.23
N PHE A 82 -1.56 5.40 -2.29
CA PHE A 82 -1.58 6.82 -2.66
C PHE A 82 -2.98 7.26 -3.08
N ARG A 83 -3.69 6.45 -3.87
CA ARG A 83 -5.09 6.74 -4.21
C ARG A 83 -5.98 6.73 -2.97
N ARG A 84 -5.75 5.79 -2.04
CA ARG A 84 -6.51 5.69 -0.80
C ARG A 84 -6.26 6.90 0.11
N SER A 85 -5.05 7.43 0.17
CA SER A 85 -4.76 8.64 0.96
C SER A 85 -5.55 9.84 0.46
N GLU A 86 -5.59 10.06 -0.85
CA GLU A 86 -6.35 11.17 -1.43
C GLU A 86 -7.86 10.97 -1.28
N LEU A 87 -8.38 9.82 -1.72
CA LEU A 87 -9.83 9.60 -1.81
C LEU A 87 -10.50 9.43 -0.45
N LYS A 88 -9.80 8.84 0.53
CA LYS A 88 -10.39 8.51 1.84
C LYS A 88 -9.99 9.49 2.92
N TYR A 89 -8.76 9.98 2.89
CA TYR A 89 -8.19 10.79 3.98
C TYR A 89 -7.87 12.23 3.56
N ASN A 90 -8.01 12.58 2.27
CA ASN A 90 -7.67 13.90 1.72
C ASN A 90 -6.21 14.31 2.03
N VAL A 91 -5.30 13.34 2.00
CA VAL A 91 -3.86 13.49 2.25
C VAL A 91 -3.07 13.11 1.00
N ARG A 92 -2.03 13.88 0.69
CA ARG A 92 -1.07 13.63 -0.39
C ARG A 92 0.29 13.26 0.19
N TYR A 93 0.89 12.24 -0.41
CA TYR A 93 2.24 11.81 -0.03
C TYR A 93 3.28 12.50 -0.90
N THR A 94 4.26 13.13 -0.27
CA THR A 94 5.28 13.95 -0.92
C THR A 94 6.68 13.40 -0.64
N LYS A 95 7.65 13.88 -1.42
CA LYS A 95 9.07 13.67 -1.12
C LYS A 95 9.45 14.48 0.11
N LEU A 96 10.44 14.01 0.86
CA LEU A 96 11.07 14.83 1.89
C LEU A 96 11.73 16.04 1.23
N GLU A 97 11.39 17.25 1.67
CA GLU A 97 12.09 18.45 1.25
C GLU A 97 13.42 18.55 2.02
N THR A 98 14.52 18.21 1.35
CA THR A 98 15.85 18.50 1.87
C THR A 98 16.19 19.95 1.50
N GLY A 99 16.21 20.85 2.49
CA GLY A 99 16.69 22.22 2.29
C GLY A 99 18.09 22.22 1.71
N THR A 100 18.26 22.79 0.51
CA THR A 100 19.55 23.01 -0.17
C THR A 100 19.86 24.49 -0.17
#